data_AF-A0ABD1KH22-F1
#
_entry.id   AF-A0ABD1KH22-F1
#
_cell.length_a   1.000
_cell.length_b   1.000
_cell.length_c   1.000
_cell.angle_alpha   90.00
_cell.angle_beta   90.00
_cell.angle_gamma   90.00
#
_symmetry.space_group_name_H-M   'P 1'
#
loop_
_entity.id
_entity.type
_entity.pdbx_description
1 polymer ?
#
loop_
_entity_poly.entity_id
_entity_poly.type
_entity_poly.pdbx_seq_one_letter_code
_entity_poly.pdbx_strand_id
1 'polypeptide(L)'
;MKMDIRDSEEEREQQLLAFYKQQQEWACPLNCTLTGDSAVGEGVMRYFMTTMISKLQFGFSQGLGGMGRTLLFEGEADHLVPAASEAPIESNLFRVAGRMLGHSFLHNGPIVTGLSPAVIHVLFNGDPEMATVAIEDCPDLHIRNIIKLLDQEDLTPEEEDTISDLCMSWDLPPVTRTNRRWLQHKLLLHAVIGRTTRQIKQLRRGLKDVMLWPLLSSRPDVVQLMFPRMVEIQFTPQVSQILGLLASPGTLSQLVKFWVGWEMLPAELRLEISGRTLPTSATCFETLKLPHHFTTYSDFEKALLSSINTADTGFLKHSFWFRDC
;
A
#
# COMPACT_ATOMS: atom_id res chain seq x y z
N MET A 1 -13.07 1.63 19.22
CA MET A 1 -13.44 2.50 18.08
C MET A 1 -14.85 2.13 17.61
N LYS A 2 -15.65 3.09 17.14
CA LYS A 2 -16.93 2.82 16.46
C LYS A 2 -16.85 3.38 15.06
N MET A 3 -17.31 2.61 14.07
CA MET A 3 -17.42 3.06 12.69
C MET A 3 -18.82 2.69 12.19
N ASP A 4 -19.58 3.65 11.66
CA ASP A 4 -20.89 3.34 11.10
C ASP A 4 -20.72 3.00 9.62
N ILE A 5 -21.26 1.86 9.19
CA ILE A 5 -21.14 1.41 7.79
C ILE A 5 -22.06 2.19 6.85
N ARG A 6 -23.02 2.94 7.40
CA ARG A 6 -23.95 3.79 6.66
C ARG A 6 -23.38 5.18 6.42
N ASP A 7 -22.33 5.55 7.16
CA ASP A 7 -21.61 6.79 6.94
C ASP A 7 -20.98 6.80 5.54
N SER A 8 -20.83 8.00 4.99
CA SER A 8 -20.09 8.20 3.75
C SER A 8 -18.64 7.71 3.88
N GLU A 9 -17.96 7.48 2.76
CA GLU A 9 -16.53 7.12 2.79
C GLU A 9 -15.68 8.17 3.50
N GLU A 10 -15.96 9.46 3.29
CA GLU A 10 -15.22 10.57 3.90
C GLU A 10 -15.40 10.61 5.42
N GLU A 11 -16.63 10.41 5.92
CA GLU A 11 -16.90 10.37 7.37
C GLU A 11 -16.17 9.20 8.04
N ARG A 12 -16.18 8.02 7.41
CA ARG A 12 -15.44 6.84 7.90
C ARG A 12 -13.93 7.08 7.92
N GLU A 13 -13.38 7.71 6.89
CA GLU A 13 -11.97 8.10 6.83
C GLU A 13 -11.60 9.11 7.93
N GLN A 14 -12.46 10.10 8.19
CA GLN A 14 -12.24 11.09 9.26
C GLN A 14 -12.23 10.42 10.64
N GLN A 15 -13.14 9.50 10.90
CA GLN A 15 -13.16 8.71 12.15
C GLN A 15 -11.90 7.86 12.29
N LEU A 16 -11.48 7.19 11.21
CA LEU A 16 -10.25 6.41 11.16
C LEU A 16 -9.02 7.28 11.47
N LEU A 17 -8.88 8.44 10.81
CA LEU A 17 -7.78 9.36 11.03
C LEU A 17 -7.81 9.94 12.45
N ALA A 18 -8.98 10.28 12.98
CA ALA A 18 -9.14 10.77 14.35
C ALA A 18 -8.68 9.72 15.38
N PHE A 19 -9.03 8.45 15.18
CA PHE A 19 -8.59 7.34 16.02
C PHE A 19 -7.06 7.23 16.06
N TYR A 20 -6.40 7.24 14.90
CA TYR A 20 -4.94 7.11 14.83
C TYR A 20 -4.16 8.38 15.16
N LYS A 21 -4.79 9.56 15.19
CA LYS A 21 -4.18 10.79 15.70
C LYS A 21 -4.04 10.78 17.22
N GLN A 22 -4.90 10.04 17.93
CA GLN A 22 -4.83 9.88 19.38
C GLN A 22 -3.84 8.78 19.80
N GLN A 23 -3.32 8.86 21.02
CA GLN A 23 -2.52 7.78 21.62
C GLN A 23 -3.45 6.62 21.98
N GLN A 24 -3.05 5.40 21.65
CA GLN A 24 -3.81 4.18 21.94
C GLN A 24 -2.93 3.18 22.72
N GLU A 25 -3.57 2.18 23.32
CA GLU A 25 -2.89 0.97 23.78
C GLU A 25 -2.79 -0.04 22.62
N TRP A 26 -1.74 0.11 21.80
CA TRP A 26 -1.64 -0.57 20.50
C TRP A 26 -1.57 -2.09 20.55
N ALA A 27 -1.05 -2.66 21.64
CA ALA A 27 -0.94 -4.11 21.83
C ALA A 27 -2.24 -4.76 22.30
N CYS A 28 -3.22 -3.97 22.77
CA CYS A 28 -4.51 -4.51 23.18
C CYS A 28 -5.32 -4.93 21.95
N PRO A 29 -6.16 -5.97 22.06
CA PRO A 29 -7.13 -6.28 21.01
C PRO A 29 -7.97 -5.03 20.71
N LEU A 30 -7.91 -4.55 19.47
CA LEU A 30 -8.73 -3.42 19.04
C LEU A 30 -10.22 -3.80 19.13
N ASN A 31 -10.90 -3.20 20.09
CA ASN A 31 -12.36 -3.26 20.18
C ASN A 31 -12.97 -2.29 19.16
N CYS A 32 -13.24 -2.79 17.97
CA CYS A 32 -13.97 -2.08 16.93
C CYS A 32 -15.41 -2.61 16.84
N THR A 33 -16.39 -1.70 16.78
CA THR A 33 -17.80 -2.04 16.55
C THR A 33 -18.29 -1.35 15.29
N LEU A 34 -18.88 -2.12 14.38
CA LEU A 34 -19.54 -1.57 13.20
C LEU A 34 -20.98 -1.23 13.56
N THR A 35 -21.30 0.07 13.64
CA THR A 35 -22.66 0.50 13.98
C THR A 35 -23.55 0.39 12.73
N GLY A 36 -24.76 -0.16 12.89
CA GLY A 36 -25.62 -0.55 11.75
C GLY A 36 -25.51 -2.02 11.36
N ASP A 37 -24.63 -2.78 12.03
CA ASP A 37 -24.45 -4.21 11.91
C ASP A 37 -24.42 -4.85 13.31
N SER A 38 -24.78 -6.13 13.45
CA SER A 38 -24.77 -6.84 14.75
C SER A 38 -23.42 -7.51 15.05
N ALA A 39 -22.46 -7.38 14.15
CA ALA A 39 -21.21 -8.13 14.18
C ALA A 39 -20.15 -7.56 15.14
N VAL A 40 -19.51 -8.46 15.88
CA VAL A 40 -18.34 -8.24 16.73
C VAL A 40 -17.36 -9.40 16.55
N GLY A 41 -16.05 -9.17 16.72
CA GLY A 41 -15.01 -10.21 16.64
C GLY A 41 -13.98 -10.01 15.53
N GLU A 42 -13.22 -11.07 15.19
CA GLU A 42 -12.06 -10.99 14.28
C GLU A 42 -12.38 -10.48 12.88
N GLY A 43 -13.57 -10.75 12.33
CA GLY A 43 -13.95 -10.25 11.01
C GLY A 43 -14.03 -8.71 10.96
N VAL A 44 -14.47 -8.08 12.05
CA VAL A 44 -14.54 -6.62 12.17
C VAL A 44 -13.13 -6.02 12.28
N MET A 45 -12.23 -6.69 13.00
CA MET A 45 -10.82 -6.32 13.08
C MET A 45 -10.17 -6.31 11.70
N ARG A 46 -10.30 -7.42 10.97
CA ARG A 46 -9.71 -7.59 9.64
C ARG A 46 -10.25 -6.53 8.68
N TYR A 47 -11.56 -6.30 8.67
CA TYR A 47 -12.16 -5.24 7.86
C TYR A 47 -11.56 -3.85 8.17
N PHE A 48 -11.41 -3.51 9.44
CA PHE A 48 -10.83 -2.24 9.85
C PHE A 48 -9.37 -2.11 9.42
N MET A 49 -8.54 -3.13 9.67
CA MET A 49 -7.13 -3.13 9.31
C MET A 49 -6.92 -3.13 7.77
N THR A 50 -7.73 -3.88 7.03
CA THR A 50 -7.75 -3.83 5.56
C THR A 50 -8.13 -2.44 5.06
N THR A 51 -9.17 -1.83 5.64
CA THR A 51 -9.61 -0.49 5.25
C THR A 51 -8.47 0.51 5.44
N MET A 52 -7.82 0.53 6.61
CA MET A 52 -6.75 1.51 6.83
C MET A 52 -5.55 1.31 5.90
N ILE A 53 -5.11 0.07 5.65
CA ILE A 53 -3.93 -0.18 4.81
C ILE A 53 -4.27 0.12 3.34
N SER A 54 -5.52 -0.14 2.92
CA SER A 54 -5.98 0.26 1.59
C SER A 54 -5.87 1.78 1.38
N LYS A 55 -6.13 2.58 2.43
CA LYS A 55 -5.98 4.04 2.35
C LYS A 55 -4.53 4.49 2.32
N LEU A 56 -3.62 3.74 2.93
CA LEU A 56 -2.19 3.99 2.78
C LEU A 56 -1.70 3.69 1.36
N GLN A 57 -2.21 2.63 0.71
CA GLN A 57 -1.80 2.23 -0.64
C GLN A 57 -2.46 3.06 -1.75
N PHE A 58 -3.76 3.34 -1.64
CA PHE A 58 -4.57 3.89 -2.73
C PHE A 58 -5.11 5.31 -2.45
N GLY A 59 -4.77 5.85 -1.28
CA GLY A 59 -5.10 7.21 -0.86
C GLY A 59 -6.42 7.36 -0.13
N PHE A 60 -6.56 8.53 0.49
CA PHE A 60 -7.75 9.00 1.18
C PHE A 60 -8.63 9.80 0.23
N SER A 61 -9.95 9.62 0.30
CA SER A 61 -10.92 10.38 -0.49
C SER A 61 -10.93 11.87 -0.14
N GLN A 62 -10.57 12.23 1.10
CA GLN A 62 -10.41 13.63 1.49
C GLN A 62 -9.18 14.27 0.81
N GLY A 63 -9.40 15.19 -0.13
CA GLY A 63 -8.35 15.94 -0.84
C GLY A 63 -7.69 17.01 0.04
N LEU A 64 -6.70 16.62 0.84
CA LEU A 64 -5.88 17.51 1.64
C LEU A 64 -4.79 18.10 0.72
N GLY A 65 -5.17 19.08 -0.10
CA GLY A 65 -4.23 19.85 -0.94
C GLY A 65 -4.57 19.99 -2.42
N GLY A 66 -5.73 19.52 -2.91
CA GLY A 66 -6.11 19.66 -4.34
C GLY A 66 -7.36 18.88 -4.76
N MET A 67 -7.61 18.78 -6.07
CA MET A 67 -8.63 17.89 -6.64
C MET A 67 -8.10 16.45 -6.67
N GLY A 68 -8.82 15.51 -6.04
CA GLY A 68 -8.51 14.08 -6.07
C GLY A 68 -8.22 13.48 -4.69
N ARG A 69 -7.69 12.26 -4.69
CA ARG A 69 -7.32 11.53 -3.47
C ARG A 69 -6.00 12.04 -2.89
N THR A 70 -5.89 12.03 -1.57
CA THR A 70 -4.60 12.27 -0.89
C THR A 70 -3.81 10.98 -0.84
N LEU A 71 -2.74 10.89 -1.63
CA LEU A 71 -1.77 9.80 -1.57
C LEU A 71 -0.71 10.11 -0.50
N LEU A 72 -0.33 9.09 0.28
CA LEU A 72 0.82 9.18 1.18
C LEU A 72 2.08 8.58 0.56
N PHE A 73 1.92 7.67 -0.39
CA PHE A 73 3.02 7.06 -1.13
C PHE A 73 2.76 7.16 -2.62
N GLU A 74 3.81 7.40 -3.39
CA GLU A 74 3.79 7.61 -4.84
C GLU A 74 4.91 6.80 -5.49
N GLY A 75 4.76 6.48 -6.78
CA GLY A 75 5.74 5.72 -7.54
C GLY A 75 5.19 4.40 -8.05
N GLU A 76 6.11 3.57 -8.55
CA GLU A 76 5.82 2.27 -9.13
C GLU A 76 5.88 1.16 -8.06
N ALA A 77 5.41 -0.04 -8.40
CA ALA A 77 5.55 -1.21 -7.54
C ALA A 77 7.04 -1.46 -7.22
N ASP A 78 7.34 -1.77 -5.95
CA ASP A 78 8.69 -1.91 -5.40
C ASP A 78 9.55 -0.64 -5.37
N HIS A 79 8.96 0.50 -5.74
CA HIS A 79 9.60 1.81 -5.79
C HIS A 79 8.73 2.90 -5.16
N LEU A 80 7.82 2.53 -4.25
CA LEU A 80 6.94 3.48 -3.57
C LEU A 80 7.75 4.35 -2.59
N VAL A 81 7.60 5.65 -2.70
CA VAL A 81 8.25 6.65 -1.83
C VAL A 81 7.20 7.56 -1.18
N PRO A 82 7.47 8.17 -0.02
CA PRO A 82 6.54 9.11 0.59
C PRO A 82 6.24 10.29 -0.34
N ALA A 83 4.97 10.65 -0.48
CA ALA A 83 4.56 11.80 -1.28
C ALA A 83 5.26 13.08 -0.82
N ALA A 84 5.78 13.87 -1.77
CA ALA A 84 6.54 15.08 -1.47
C ALA A 84 5.66 16.26 -1.00
N SER A 85 4.32 16.12 -1.05
CA SER A 85 3.35 17.14 -0.66
C SER A 85 3.46 17.56 0.81
N GLU A 86 3.31 18.86 1.09
CA GLU A 86 3.36 19.41 2.44
C GLU A 86 2.08 19.15 3.25
N ALA A 87 0.92 19.08 2.59
CA ALA A 87 -0.37 18.99 3.29
C ALA A 87 -0.50 17.74 4.19
N PRO A 88 -0.05 16.53 3.78
CA PRO A 88 0.03 15.38 4.68
C PRO A 88 0.98 15.58 5.87
N ILE A 89 2.05 16.36 5.72
CA ILE A 89 3.02 16.65 6.79
C ILE A 89 2.38 17.53 7.85
N GLU A 90 1.70 18.61 7.44
CA GLU A 90 1.01 19.54 8.34
C GLU A 90 -0.06 18.84 9.18
N SER A 91 -0.77 17.91 8.55
CA SER A 91 -1.79 17.08 9.20
C SER A 91 -1.23 15.88 9.99
N ASN A 92 0.10 15.74 10.08
CA ASN A 92 0.80 14.61 10.71
C ASN A 92 0.40 13.24 10.16
N LEU A 93 -0.02 13.16 8.90
CA LEU A 93 -0.53 11.92 8.31
C LEU A 93 0.54 10.85 8.17
N PHE A 94 1.81 11.21 7.97
CA PHE A 94 2.89 10.22 7.97
C PHE A 94 3.09 9.58 9.35
N ARG A 95 2.91 10.35 10.43
CA ARG A 95 2.91 9.78 11.79
C ARG A 95 1.73 8.84 11.99
N VAL A 96 0.55 9.22 11.50
CA VAL A 96 -0.64 8.36 11.49
C VAL A 96 -0.40 7.08 10.69
N ALA A 97 0.21 7.17 9.51
CA ALA A 97 0.57 6.02 8.68
C ALA A 97 1.53 5.09 9.41
N GLY A 98 2.54 5.62 10.11
CA GLY A 98 3.46 4.81 10.90
C GLY A 98 2.74 4.06 12.03
N ARG A 99 1.72 4.68 12.64
CA ARG A 99 0.87 4.00 13.63
C ARG A 99 0.01 2.91 13.00
N MET A 100 -0.62 3.18 11.87
CA MET A 100 -1.44 2.20 11.12
C MET A 100 -0.62 0.98 10.72
N LEU A 101 0.56 1.19 10.11
CA LEU A 101 1.48 0.12 9.71
C LEU A 101 1.89 -0.75 10.91
N GLY A 102 2.33 -0.11 12.00
CA GLY A 102 2.75 -0.83 13.20
C GLY A 102 1.59 -1.58 13.87
N HIS A 103 0.41 -0.96 13.91
CA HIS A 103 -0.77 -1.56 14.52
C HIS A 103 -1.25 -2.77 13.71
N SER A 104 -1.24 -2.69 12.37
CA SER A 104 -1.52 -3.85 11.52
C SER A 104 -0.56 -4.99 11.80
N PHE A 105 0.75 -4.69 11.81
CA PHE A 105 1.79 -5.70 12.02
C PHE A 105 1.67 -6.41 13.37
N LEU A 106 1.35 -5.69 14.45
CA LEU A 106 1.17 -6.28 15.78
C LEU A 106 0.02 -7.30 15.86
N HIS A 107 -1.01 -7.13 15.04
CA HIS A 107 -2.23 -7.96 15.06
C HIS A 107 -2.31 -8.93 13.89
N ASN A 108 -1.16 -9.26 13.27
CA ASN A 108 -1.10 -10.11 12.07
C ASN A 108 -2.03 -9.63 10.96
N GLY A 109 -2.23 -8.32 10.92
CA GLY A 109 -2.99 -7.64 9.91
C GLY A 109 -2.19 -7.51 8.61
N PRO A 110 -2.84 -6.96 7.59
CA PRO A 110 -2.21 -6.78 6.30
C PRO A 110 -1.14 -5.70 6.30
N ILE A 111 -0.30 -5.70 5.26
CA ILE A 111 0.90 -4.87 5.18
C ILE A 111 0.92 -4.05 3.89
N VAL A 112 1.63 -2.91 3.92
CA VAL A 112 2.00 -2.18 2.71
C VAL A 112 3.23 -2.84 2.11
N THR A 113 3.19 -3.10 0.82
CA THR A 113 4.26 -3.77 0.08
C THR A 113 4.85 -2.88 -0.99
N GLY A 114 6.10 -3.14 -1.33
CA GLY A 114 6.80 -2.44 -2.40
C GLY A 114 7.16 -0.99 -2.10
N LEU A 115 7.41 -0.67 -0.82
CA LEU A 115 8.17 0.53 -0.49
C LEU A 115 9.60 0.41 -1.03
N SER A 116 10.12 1.54 -1.52
CA SER A 116 11.49 1.64 -2.00
C SER A 116 12.49 1.16 -0.93
N PRO A 117 13.43 0.25 -1.27
CA PRO A 117 14.50 -0.17 -0.36
C PRO A 117 15.32 1.00 0.18
N ALA A 118 15.53 2.06 -0.61
CA ALA A 118 16.23 3.27 -0.18
C ALA A 118 15.46 4.00 0.94
N VAL A 119 14.14 4.10 0.81
CA VAL A 119 13.28 4.69 1.83
C VAL A 119 13.31 3.85 3.10
N ILE A 120 13.24 2.52 2.99
CA ILE A 120 13.33 1.61 4.15
C ILE A 120 14.67 1.77 4.86
N HIS A 121 15.78 1.80 4.12
CA HIS A 121 17.13 2.01 4.67
C HIS A 121 17.18 3.28 5.53
N VAL A 122 16.73 4.42 4.99
CA VAL A 122 16.73 5.69 5.71
C VAL A 122 15.71 5.69 6.85
N LEU A 123 14.54 5.07 6.68
CA LEU A 123 13.51 4.93 7.71
C LEU A 123 14.10 4.28 8.97
N PHE A 124 14.98 3.28 8.83
CA PHE A 124 15.62 2.56 9.93
C PHE A 124 17.00 3.09 10.35
N ASN A 125 17.22 4.40 10.21
CA ASN A 125 18.44 5.13 10.59
C ASN A 125 19.68 4.79 9.74
N GLY A 126 19.51 4.20 8.56
CA GLY A 126 20.57 4.16 7.57
C GLY A 126 20.96 5.58 7.15
N ASP A 127 22.25 5.76 6.85
CA ASP A 127 22.77 7.03 6.32
C ASP A 127 22.14 7.31 4.95
N PRO A 128 21.45 8.46 4.75
CA PRO A 128 20.93 8.88 3.45
C PRO A 128 21.96 8.79 2.33
N GLU A 129 23.21 9.18 2.57
CA GLU A 129 24.26 9.20 1.53
C GLU A 129 24.69 7.79 1.09
N MET A 130 24.38 6.77 1.90
CA MET A 130 24.64 5.36 1.60
C MET A 130 23.42 4.64 1.00
N ALA A 131 22.29 5.34 0.84
CA ALA A 131 21.09 4.75 0.27
C ALA A 131 21.32 4.43 -1.22
N THR A 132 21.02 3.18 -1.61
CA THR A 132 21.04 2.78 -3.02
C THR A 132 19.70 3.13 -3.64
N VAL A 133 19.65 4.25 -4.36
CA VAL A 133 18.43 4.77 -5.00
C VAL A 133 18.42 4.37 -6.48
N ALA A 134 17.33 3.76 -6.93
CA ALA A 134 17.07 3.42 -8.32
C ALA A 134 16.37 4.58 -9.04
N ILE A 135 16.46 4.63 -10.37
CA ILE A 135 15.82 5.71 -11.15
C ILE A 135 14.28 5.64 -11.06
N GLU A 136 13.76 4.42 -10.88
CA GLU A 136 12.34 4.11 -10.68
C GLU A 136 11.81 4.63 -9.33
N ASP A 137 12.68 4.82 -8.33
CA ASP A 137 12.30 5.40 -7.03
C ASP A 137 11.90 6.89 -7.15
N CYS A 138 12.26 7.57 -8.24
CA CYS A 138 11.88 8.98 -8.46
C CYS A 138 10.48 9.05 -9.09
N PRO A 139 9.40 9.42 -8.36
CA PRO A 139 8.04 9.38 -8.90
C PRO A 139 7.76 10.50 -9.92
N ASP A 140 8.50 11.61 -9.85
CA ASP A 140 8.35 12.74 -10.75
C ASP A 140 8.98 12.43 -12.12
N LEU A 141 8.12 12.16 -13.11
CA LEU A 141 8.56 11.77 -14.46
C LEU A 141 9.40 12.86 -15.14
N HIS A 142 9.14 14.14 -14.87
CA HIS A 142 9.89 15.23 -15.47
C HIS A 142 11.32 15.27 -14.91
N ILE A 143 11.45 15.24 -13.59
CA ILE A 143 12.76 15.15 -12.92
C ILE A 143 13.50 13.88 -13.35
N ARG A 144 12.80 12.74 -13.36
CA ARG A 144 13.36 11.44 -13.78
C ARG A 144 13.92 11.51 -15.20
N ASN A 145 13.21 12.16 -16.12
CA ASN A 145 13.67 12.31 -17.51
C ASN A 145 14.91 13.20 -17.60
N ILE A 146 14.97 14.31 -16.85
CA ILE A 146 16.16 15.17 -16.80
C ILE A 146 17.37 14.39 -16.25
N ILE A 147 17.19 13.63 -15.16
CA ILE A 147 18.28 12.82 -14.57
C ILE A 147 18.78 11.77 -15.56
N LYS A 148 17.90 11.15 -16.35
CA LYS A 148 18.28 10.16 -17.39
C LYS A 148 19.14 10.74 -18.51
N LEU A 149 19.06 12.05 -18.77
CA LEU A 149 19.95 12.70 -19.76
C LEU A 149 21.43 12.55 -19.37
N LEU A 150 21.75 12.49 -18.07
CA LEU A 150 23.14 12.36 -17.60
C LEU A 150 23.81 11.04 -17.99
N ASP A 151 23.05 10.02 -18.40
CA ASP A 151 23.58 8.75 -18.93
C ASP A 151 23.99 8.82 -20.40
N GLN A 152 23.63 9.90 -21.12
CA GLN A 152 23.98 10.07 -22.52
C GLN A 152 25.47 10.40 -22.69
N GLU A 153 26.07 9.91 -23.79
CA GLU A 153 27.47 10.20 -24.14
C GLU A 153 27.65 11.68 -24.49
N ASP A 154 26.82 12.19 -25.40
CA ASP A 154 26.82 13.56 -25.86
C ASP A 154 25.49 14.24 -25.50
N LEU A 155 25.57 15.45 -24.96
CA LEU A 155 24.42 16.28 -24.62
C LEU A 155 24.34 17.44 -25.62
N THR A 156 23.14 17.83 -26.02
CA THR A 156 22.96 19.10 -26.74
C THR A 156 23.10 20.28 -25.77
N PRO A 157 23.40 21.50 -26.26
CA PRO A 157 23.45 22.69 -25.41
C PRO A 157 22.16 22.89 -24.60
N GLU A 158 21.00 22.61 -25.19
CA GLU A 158 19.70 22.73 -24.52
C GLU A 158 19.50 21.70 -23.40
N GLU A 159 20.02 20.48 -23.56
CA GLU A 159 20.01 19.45 -22.52
C GLU A 159 20.97 19.81 -21.38
N GLU A 160 22.16 20.36 -21.70
CA GLU A 160 23.10 20.85 -20.70
C GLU A 160 22.53 21.99 -19.85
N ASP A 161 21.84 22.93 -20.49
CA ASP A 161 21.13 24.02 -19.82
C ASP A 161 20.00 23.47 -18.94
N THR A 162 19.18 22.55 -19.45
CA THR A 162 18.07 21.94 -18.69
C THR A 162 18.55 21.23 -17.43
N ILE A 163 19.64 20.46 -17.52
CA ILE A 163 20.24 19.77 -16.37
C ILE A 163 20.84 20.79 -15.40
N SER A 164 21.54 21.79 -15.91
CA SER A 164 22.20 22.82 -15.08
C SER A 164 21.18 23.65 -14.31
N ASP A 165 20.04 24.00 -14.92
CA ASP A 165 18.94 24.69 -14.26
C ASP A 165 18.37 23.88 -13.09
N LEU A 166 18.16 22.57 -13.29
CA LEU A 166 17.73 21.68 -12.22
C LEU A 166 18.79 21.62 -11.10
N CYS A 167 20.06 21.46 -11.45
CA CYS A 167 21.17 21.43 -10.49
C CYS A 167 21.22 22.71 -9.65
N MET A 168 21.18 23.87 -10.30
CA MET A 168 21.20 25.17 -9.63
C MET A 168 19.99 25.36 -8.72
N SER A 169 18.81 24.89 -9.12
CA SER A 169 17.60 24.96 -8.27
C SER A 169 17.72 24.17 -6.96
N TRP A 170 18.65 23.20 -6.90
CA TRP A 170 18.94 22.37 -5.72
C TRP A 170 20.36 22.60 -5.17
N ASP A 171 20.94 23.78 -5.41
CA ASP A 171 22.24 24.20 -4.90
C ASP A 171 23.42 23.30 -5.31
N LEU A 172 23.33 22.67 -6.49
CA LEU A 172 24.38 21.85 -7.10
C LEU A 172 25.11 22.61 -8.22
N PRO A 173 26.38 22.31 -8.50
CA PRO A 173 27.11 22.91 -9.61
C PRO A 173 26.51 22.51 -10.97
N PRO A 174 26.70 23.33 -12.02
CA PRO A 174 26.23 23.02 -13.38
C PRO A 174 26.87 21.75 -13.92
N VAL A 175 26.24 21.16 -14.94
CA VAL A 175 26.71 19.91 -15.55
C VAL A 175 28.02 20.14 -16.32
N THR A 176 28.93 19.19 -16.19
CA THR A 176 30.19 19.10 -16.94
C THR A 176 30.43 17.64 -17.30
N ARG A 177 31.31 17.37 -18.27
CA ARG A 177 31.67 15.98 -18.63
C ARG A 177 32.22 15.16 -17.46
N THR A 178 32.87 15.79 -16.47
CA THR A 178 33.55 15.07 -15.39
C THR A 178 32.68 14.84 -14.15
N ASN A 179 31.60 15.62 -13.97
CA ASN A 179 30.73 15.50 -12.80
C ASN A 179 29.40 14.77 -13.07
N ARG A 180 29.10 14.35 -14.31
CA ARG A 180 27.78 13.75 -14.67
C ARG A 180 27.35 12.62 -13.73
N ARG A 181 28.21 11.64 -13.48
CA ARG A 181 27.90 10.49 -12.59
C ARG A 181 27.64 10.92 -11.15
N TRP A 182 28.39 11.92 -10.66
CA TRP A 182 28.19 12.46 -9.32
C TRP A 182 26.87 13.24 -9.23
N LEU A 183 26.57 14.07 -10.23
CA LEU A 183 25.30 14.80 -10.34
C LEU A 183 24.11 13.84 -10.43
N GLN A 184 24.21 12.78 -11.22
CA GLN A 184 23.16 11.78 -11.34
C GLN A 184 22.81 11.19 -9.96
N HIS A 185 23.83 10.76 -9.22
CA HIS A 185 23.64 10.25 -7.86
C HIS A 185 23.04 11.32 -6.92
N LYS A 186 23.57 12.55 -6.92
CA LYS A 186 23.11 13.63 -6.03
C LYS A 186 21.69 14.11 -6.33
N LEU A 187 21.35 14.30 -7.60
CA LEU A 187 20.01 14.67 -8.03
C LEU A 187 19.01 13.59 -7.66
N LEU A 188 19.32 12.32 -7.92
CA LEU A 188 18.44 11.20 -7.61
C LEU A 188 18.23 11.04 -6.09
N LEU A 189 19.32 11.12 -5.32
CA LEU A 189 19.27 11.08 -3.86
C LEU A 189 18.42 12.23 -3.30
N HIS A 190 18.59 13.46 -3.82
CA HIS A 190 17.79 14.60 -3.41
C HIS A 190 16.31 14.41 -3.77
N ALA A 191 16.02 14.01 -5.00
CA ALA A 191 14.66 13.83 -5.51
C ALA A 191 13.86 12.80 -4.68
N VAL A 192 14.51 11.72 -4.24
CA VAL A 192 13.86 10.61 -3.52
C VAL A 192 13.93 10.76 -2.01
N ILE A 193 15.12 11.00 -1.43
CA ILE A 193 15.35 11.00 0.02
C ILE A 193 15.38 12.42 0.58
N GLY A 194 16.04 13.34 -0.10
CA GLY A 194 16.17 14.73 0.35
C GLY A 194 14.80 15.39 0.56
N ARG A 195 13.95 15.30 -0.47
CA ARG A 195 12.59 15.89 -0.47
C ARG A 195 11.61 15.20 0.47
N THR A 196 11.86 13.97 0.88
CA THR A 196 10.95 13.16 1.72
C THR A 196 11.43 12.99 3.17
N THR A 197 12.50 13.67 3.56
CA THR A 197 13.11 13.50 4.89
C THR A 197 12.16 13.83 6.05
N ARG A 198 11.27 14.82 5.91
CA ARG A 198 10.28 15.18 6.96
C ARG A 198 9.23 14.07 7.11
N GLN A 199 8.80 13.51 5.98
CA GLN A 199 7.82 12.42 5.88
C GLN A 199 8.37 11.16 6.52
N ILE A 200 9.60 10.75 6.16
CA ILE A 200 10.28 9.59 6.76
C ILE A 200 10.44 9.76 8.28
N LYS A 201 10.79 10.97 8.75
CA LYS A 201 10.88 11.26 10.20
C LYS A 201 9.53 11.13 10.91
N GLN A 202 8.44 11.62 10.32
CA GLN A 202 7.11 11.47 10.88
C GLN A 202 6.66 10.00 10.88
N LEU A 203 6.88 9.28 9.78
CA LEU A 203 6.59 7.84 9.65
C LEU A 203 7.29 7.04 10.75
N ARG A 204 8.59 7.29 10.94
CA ARG A 204 9.40 6.72 12.03
C ARG A 204 8.80 7.00 13.41
N ARG A 205 8.35 8.23 13.65
CA ARG A 205 7.73 8.61 14.92
C ARG A 205 6.43 7.82 15.15
N GLY A 206 5.64 7.58 14.12
CA GLY A 206 4.45 6.74 14.19
C GLY A 206 4.76 5.31 14.61
N LEU A 207 5.78 4.69 14.00
CA LEU A 207 6.25 3.34 14.37
C LEU A 207 6.75 3.27 15.83
N LYS A 208 7.43 4.33 16.29
CA LYS A 208 7.87 4.46 17.69
C LYS A 208 6.69 4.54 18.66
N ASP A 209 5.61 5.23 18.30
CA ASP A 209 4.43 5.34 19.17
C ASP A 209 3.77 3.96 19.43
N VAL A 210 3.93 3.01 18.51
CA VAL A 210 3.40 1.63 18.58
C VAL A 210 4.34 0.66 19.31
N MET A 211 5.46 1.15 19.85
CA MET A 211 6.45 0.36 20.62
C MET A 211 7.12 -0.79 19.85
N LEU A 212 6.98 -0.83 18.51
CA LEU A 212 7.70 -1.78 17.66
C LEU A 212 9.15 -1.39 17.42
N TRP A 213 9.53 -0.15 17.70
CA TRP A 213 10.84 0.37 17.35
C TRP A 213 12.01 -0.46 17.88
N PRO A 214 12.04 -0.88 19.17
CA PRO A 214 13.15 -1.70 19.68
C PRO A 214 13.29 -3.05 18.95
N LEU A 215 12.17 -3.67 18.55
CA LEU A 215 12.18 -4.91 17.77
C LEU A 215 12.77 -4.65 16.38
N LEU A 216 12.21 -3.68 15.66
CA LEU A 216 12.61 -3.38 14.28
C LEU A 216 14.06 -2.89 14.19
N SER A 217 14.54 -2.12 15.15
CA SER A 217 15.93 -1.64 15.17
C SER A 217 16.93 -2.74 15.51
N SER A 218 16.50 -3.80 16.20
CA SER A 218 17.38 -4.90 16.62
C SER A 218 17.33 -6.10 15.67
N ARG A 219 16.29 -6.19 14.84
CA ARG A 219 16.00 -7.35 13.98
C ARG A 219 15.70 -6.89 12.54
N PRO A 220 16.74 -6.73 11.70
CA PRO A 220 16.57 -6.37 10.29
C PRO A 220 15.73 -7.39 9.49
N ASP A 221 15.72 -8.65 9.91
CA ASP A 221 14.89 -9.70 9.33
C ASP A 221 13.39 -9.45 9.55
N VAL A 222 13.00 -8.84 10.68
CA VAL A 222 11.62 -8.47 10.96
C VAL A 222 11.18 -7.27 10.10
N VAL A 223 12.11 -6.38 9.75
CA VAL A 223 11.82 -5.26 8.83
C VAL A 223 11.35 -5.79 7.48
N GLN A 224 11.95 -6.86 6.96
CA GLN A 224 11.55 -7.49 5.70
C GLN A 224 10.15 -8.13 5.77
N LEU A 225 9.71 -8.59 6.95
CA LEU A 225 8.35 -9.09 7.15
C LEU A 225 7.32 -7.97 7.17
N MET A 226 7.69 -6.80 7.71
CA MET A 226 6.81 -5.64 7.80
C MET A 226 6.71 -4.87 6.48
N PHE A 227 7.80 -4.85 5.70
CA PHE A 227 7.91 -4.11 4.44
C PHE A 227 8.47 -5.01 3.32
N PRO A 228 7.76 -6.07 2.91
CA PRO A 228 8.26 -6.96 1.88
C PRO A 228 8.14 -6.30 0.50
N ARG A 229 8.97 -6.77 -0.42
CA ARG A 229 8.83 -6.45 -1.84
C ARG A 229 7.62 -7.17 -2.42
N MET A 230 6.91 -6.51 -3.32
CA MET A 230 5.80 -7.07 -4.08
C MET A 230 6.23 -8.30 -4.87
N VAL A 231 7.42 -8.27 -5.50
CA VAL A 231 7.96 -9.45 -6.22
C VAL A 231 8.27 -10.66 -5.33
N GLU A 232 8.40 -10.46 -4.01
CA GLU A 232 8.70 -11.53 -3.05
C GLU A 232 7.46 -12.18 -2.45
N ILE A 233 6.27 -11.65 -2.74
CA ILE A 233 5.01 -12.23 -2.28
C ILE A 233 4.78 -13.55 -3.04
N GLN A 234 5.19 -14.65 -2.43
CA GLN A 234 4.97 -16.00 -2.95
C GLN A 234 3.56 -16.48 -2.62
N PHE A 235 2.82 -16.90 -3.65
CA PHE A 235 1.52 -17.54 -3.46
C PHE A 235 1.70 -19.03 -3.15
N THR A 236 0.78 -19.60 -2.38
CA THR A 236 0.81 -21.05 -2.13
C THR A 236 0.59 -21.83 -3.43
N PRO A 237 1.13 -23.06 -3.59
CA PRO A 237 1.03 -23.82 -4.84
C PRO A 237 -0.42 -24.10 -5.28
N GLN A 238 -1.35 -24.31 -4.33
CA GLN A 238 -2.78 -24.49 -4.65
C GLN A 238 -3.40 -23.20 -5.18
N VAL A 239 -3.01 -22.06 -4.63
CA VAL A 239 -3.43 -20.74 -5.10
C VAL A 239 -2.85 -20.50 -6.48
N SER A 240 -1.55 -20.70 -6.70
CA SER A 240 -0.95 -20.60 -8.04
C SER A 240 -1.61 -21.50 -9.09
N GLN A 241 -2.08 -22.71 -8.73
CA GLN A 241 -2.84 -23.58 -9.62
C GLN A 241 -4.22 -23.01 -9.97
N ILE A 242 -4.97 -22.49 -8.99
CA ILE A 242 -6.28 -21.87 -9.21
C ILE A 242 -6.14 -20.57 -10.01
N LEU A 243 -5.13 -19.75 -9.68
CA LEU A 243 -4.78 -18.52 -10.39
C LEU A 243 -4.33 -18.80 -11.84
N GLY A 244 -3.61 -19.89 -12.08
CA GLY A 244 -3.14 -20.30 -13.41
C GLY A 244 -4.21 -20.95 -14.29
N LEU A 245 -5.27 -21.52 -13.69
CA LEU A 245 -6.38 -22.11 -14.43
C LEU A 245 -7.47 -21.08 -14.80
N LEU A 246 -7.68 -20.05 -13.95
CA LEU A 246 -8.86 -19.18 -14.03
C LEU A 246 -8.66 -17.80 -14.68
N ALA A 247 -7.44 -17.37 -14.99
CA ALA A 247 -7.23 -15.93 -15.22
C ALA A 247 -6.13 -15.54 -16.20
N SER A 248 -6.50 -14.69 -17.16
CA SER A 248 -5.60 -13.67 -17.69
C SER A 248 -5.14 -12.72 -16.55
N PRO A 249 -4.01 -12.00 -16.67
CA PRO A 249 -3.54 -11.09 -15.61
C PRO A 249 -4.58 -10.07 -15.12
N GLY A 250 -5.53 -9.64 -15.97
CA GLY A 250 -6.62 -8.73 -15.59
C GLY A 250 -7.70 -9.36 -14.72
N THR A 251 -8.07 -10.62 -14.99
CA THR A 251 -9.07 -11.39 -14.22
C THR A 251 -8.55 -11.76 -12.83
N LEU A 252 -7.22 -11.88 -12.70
CA LEU A 252 -6.55 -12.29 -11.48
C LEU A 252 -6.80 -11.30 -10.33
N SER A 253 -6.54 -10.01 -10.56
CA SER A 253 -6.77 -8.96 -9.56
C SER A 253 -8.23 -8.94 -9.09
N GLN A 254 -9.17 -9.14 -10.00
CA GLN A 254 -10.59 -9.17 -9.68
C GLN A 254 -10.98 -10.42 -8.86
N LEU A 255 -10.41 -11.58 -9.16
CA LEU A 255 -10.61 -12.80 -8.37
C LEU A 255 -10.06 -12.65 -6.95
N VAL A 256 -8.87 -12.07 -6.78
CA VAL A 256 -8.29 -11.83 -5.46
C VAL A 256 -9.17 -10.84 -4.67
N LYS A 257 -9.61 -9.75 -5.31
CA LYS A 257 -10.59 -8.81 -4.70
C LYS A 257 -11.86 -9.52 -4.27
N PHE A 258 -12.40 -10.37 -5.13
CA PHE A 258 -13.59 -11.13 -4.82
C PHE A 258 -13.35 -12.07 -3.64
N TRP A 259 -12.23 -12.80 -3.60
CA TRP A 259 -11.93 -13.81 -2.58
C TRP A 259 -11.63 -13.19 -1.21
N VAL A 260 -10.73 -12.20 -1.17
CA VAL A 260 -10.16 -11.68 0.10
C VAL A 260 -10.44 -10.21 0.34
N GLY A 261 -11.21 -9.56 -0.55
CA GLY A 261 -11.60 -8.17 -0.38
C GLY A 261 -10.48 -7.18 -0.71
N TRP A 262 -9.41 -7.64 -1.37
CA TRP A 262 -8.23 -6.84 -1.70
C TRP A 262 -7.46 -7.42 -2.88
N GLU A 263 -6.46 -6.71 -3.40
CA GLU A 263 -5.56 -7.17 -4.48
C GLU A 263 -4.33 -7.92 -3.94
N MET A 264 -4.12 -7.86 -2.63
CA MET A 264 -3.04 -8.52 -1.92
C MET A 264 -3.48 -9.88 -1.41
N LEU A 265 -2.74 -10.92 -1.74
CA LEU A 265 -3.04 -12.28 -1.32
C LEU A 265 -2.55 -12.51 0.13
N PRO A 266 -3.38 -13.05 1.02
CA PRO A 266 -2.98 -13.44 2.37
C PRO A 266 -2.05 -14.65 2.34
N ALA A 267 -1.39 -14.91 3.47
CA ALA A 267 -0.49 -16.06 3.63
C ALA A 267 -1.21 -17.42 3.48
N GLU A 268 -2.50 -17.48 3.80
CA GLU A 268 -3.34 -18.65 3.62
C GLU A 268 -4.64 -18.30 2.89
N LEU A 269 -5.03 -19.13 1.92
CA LEU A 269 -6.35 -19.04 1.29
C LEU A 269 -7.11 -20.33 1.56
N ARG A 270 -8.37 -20.17 1.97
CA ARG A 270 -9.26 -21.28 2.32
C ARG A 270 -10.24 -21.51 1.20
N LEU A 271 -10.51 -22.77 0.92
CA LEU A 271 -11.55 -23.21 0.01
C LEU A 271 -12.57 -24.00 0.80
N GLU A 272 -13.84 -23.66 0.61
CA GLU A 272 -14.94 -24.35 1.21
C GLU A 272 -15.90 -24.79 0.12
N ILE A 273 -16.32 -26.05 0.15
CA ILE A 273 -17.38 -26.51 -0.73
C ILE A 273 -18.72 -26.14 -0.09
N SER A 274 -19.56 -25.42 -0.84
CA SER A 274 -20.85 -24.93 -0.36
C SER A 274 -22.00 -25.46 -1.22
N GLY A 275 -23.19 -25.58 -0.62
CA GLY A 275 -24.43 -25.90 -1.33
C GLY A 275 -25.06 -24.71 -2.06
N ARG A 276 -24.33 -23.59 -2.21
CA ARG A 276 -24.84 -22.36 -2.84
C ARG A 276 -24.91 -22.51 -4.36
N THR A 277 -25.70 -21.65 -5.01
CA THR A 277 -25.88 -21.65 -6.47
C THR A 277 -24.74 -20.95 -7.22
N LEU A 278 -24.10 -19.96 -6.61
CA LEU A 278 -22.98 -19.23 -7.20
C LEU A 278 -21.76 -19.24 -6.27
N PRO A 279 -20.54 -19.11 -6.81
CA PRO A 279 -19.36 -18.82 -6.01
C PRO A 279 -19.59 -17.60 -5.13
N THR A 280 -19.17 -17.70 -3.87
CA THR A 280 -19.24 -16.60 -2.91
C THR A 280 -17.97 -16.56 -2.08
N SER A 281 -17.68 -15.43 -1.45
CA SER A 281 -16.51 -15.29 -0.59
C SER A 281 -16.90 -14.90 0.81
N ALA A 282 -16.14 -15.39 1.77
CA ALA A 282 -16.10 -14.89 3.13
C ALA A 282 -14.73 -14.24 3.31
N THR A 283 -14.58 -13.01 2.80
CA THR A 283 -13.28 -12.34 2.71
C THR A 283 -12.64 -12.14 4.08
N CYS A 284 -13.47 -11.92 5.12
CA CYS A 284 -13.06 -11.85 6.53
C CYS A 284 -12.40 -13.14 7.05
N PHE A 285 -12.55 -14.27 6.35
CA PHE A 285 -11.96 -15.56 6.69
C PHE A 285 -11.10 -16.10 5.55
N GLU A 286 -10.79 -15.27 4.55
CA GLU A 286 -9.95 -15.62 3.41
C GLU A 286 -10.46 -16.88 2.67
N THR A 287 -11.79 -17.08 2.71
CA THR A 287 -12.44 -18.31 2.27
C THR A 287 -13.25 -18.07 1.01
N LEU A 288 -12.93 -18.79 -0.07
CA LEU A 288 -13.74 -18.85 -1.28
C LEU A 288 -14.63 -20.09 -1.20
N LYS A 289 -15.92 -19.85 -1.28
CA LYS A 289 -16.96 -20.88 -1.21
C LYS A 289 -17.36 -21.26 -2.62
N LEU A 290 -17.02 -22.49 -3.02
CA LEU A 290 -17.29 -23.01 -4.35
C LEU A 290 -18.51 -23.94 -4.34
N PRO A 291 -19.45 -23.78 -5.28
CA PRO A 291 -20.55 -24.72 -5.43
C PRO A 291 -20.10 -26.09 -5.91
N HIS A 292 -20.70 -27.15 -5.38
CA HIS A 292 -20.40 -28.53 -5.80
C HIS A 292 -21.25 -29.04 -6.97
N HIS A 293 -22.20 -28.26 -7.46
CA HIS A 293 -23.20 -28.75 -8.42
C HIS A 293 -22.81 -28.54 -9.90
N PHE A 294 -21.71 -27.83 -10.18
CA PHE A 294 -21.23 -27.66 -11.55
C PHE A 294 -20.63 -28.97 -12.06
N THR A 295 -21.10 -29.42 -13.21
CA THR A 295 -20.65 -30.65 -13.88
C THR A 295 -19.66 -30.39 -14.99
N THR A 296 -19.53 -29.14 -15.45
CA THR A 296 -18.56 -28.72 -16.46
C THR A 296 -17.74 -27.51 -15.96
N TYR A 297 -16.49 -27.43 -16.40
CA TYR A 297 -15.62 -26.30 -16.09
C TYR A 297 -16.15 -24.99 -16.67
N SER A 298 -16.71 -25.01 -17.89
CA SER A 298 -17.21 -23.78 -18.54
C SER A 298 -18.36 -23.14 -17.78
N ASP A 299 -19.27 -23.93 -17.21
CA ASP A 299 -20.39 -23.41 -16.43
C ASP A 299 -19.91 -22.84 -15.09
N PHE A 300 -18.95 -23.52 -14.46
CA PHE A 300 -18.27 -23.03 -13.25
C PHE A 300 -17.55 -21.70 -13.50
N GLU A 301 -16.74 -21.63 -14.57
CA GLU A 301 -15.96 -20.45 -14.94
C GLU A 301 -16.86 -19.24 -15.23
N LYS A 302 -17.95 -19.43 -16.00
CA LYS A 302 -18.94 -18.37 -16.26
C LYS A 302 -19.60 -17.86 -14.98
N ALA A 303 -19.97 -18.77 -14.08
CA ALA A 303 -20.58 -18.42 -12.80
C ALA A 303 -19.60 -17.67 -11.89
N LEU A 304 -18.33 -18.08 -11.87
CA LEU A 304 -17.28 -17.41 -11.11
C LEU A 304 -16.99 -16.01 -11.66
N LEU A 305 -16.79 -15.87 -12.98
CA LEU A 305 -16.58 -14.57 -13.62
C LEU A 305 -17.77 -13.63 -13.42
N SER A 306 -18.99 -14.16 -13.46
CA SER A 306 -20.20 -13.40 -13.15
C SER A 306 -20.19 -12.92 -11.70
N SER A 307 -19.84 -13.78 -10.74
CA SER A 307 -19.75 -13.43 -9.32
C SER A 307 -18.70 -12.34 -9.06
N ILE A 308 -17.52 -12.47 -9.69
CA ILE A 308 -16.45 -11.48 -9.67
C ILE A 308 -16.92 -10.13 -10.24
N ASN A 309 -17.53 -10.12 -11.42
CA ASN A 309 -17.97 -8.88 -12.09
C ASN A 309 -19.14 -8.20 -11.38
N THR A 310 -20.01 -8.98 -10.71
CA THR A 310 -21.08 -8.41 -9.88
C THR A 310 -20.58 -7.80 -8.58
N ALA A 311 -19.35 -8.14 -8.14
CA ALA A 311 -18.73 -7.52 -6.98
C ALA A 311 -18.46 -6.02 -7.14
N ASP A 312 -18.26 -5.55 -8.37
CA ASP A 312 -18.08 -4.13 -8.67
C ASP A 312 -19.39 -3.34 -8.87
N THR A 313 -20.53 -4.01 -9.11
CA THR A 313 -21.77 -3.33 -9.58
C THR A 313 -23.06 -3.62 -8.80
N GLY A 314 -23.08 -4.55 -7.84
CA GLY A 314 -24.31 -4.83 -7.08
C GLY A 314 -24.07 -5.42 -5.69
N PHE A 315 -24.84 -4.94 -4.69
CA PHE A 315 -25.00 -5.44 -3.31
C PHE A 315 -23.74 -5.59 -2.40
N LEU A 316 -22.54 -5.66 -2.96
CA LEU A 316 -21.27 -5.82 -2.25
C LEU A 316 -20.68 -4.51 -1.73
N LYS A 317 -21.32 -3.37 -2.05
CA LYS A 317 -21.03 -2.07 -1.44
C LYS A 317 -21.63 -1.89 -0.03
N HIS A 318 -22.73 -2.57 0.33
CA HIS A 318 -23.45 -2.22 1.55
C HIS A 318 -24.17 -3.32 2.35
N SER A 319 -24.32 -4.58 1.91
CA SER A 319 -25.28 -5.45 2.65
C SER A 319 -25.19 -6.98 2.49
N PHE A 320 -24.03 -7.56 2.23
CA PHE A 320 -23.88 -9.04 2.24
C PHE A 320 -22.76 -9.59 3.14
N TRP A 321 -22.31 -8.80 4.12
CA TRP A 321 -21.22 -9.23 5.02
C TRP A 321 -21.64 -10.23 6.12
N PHE A 322 -22.94 -10.42 6.39
CA PHE A 322 -23.37 -11.16 7.59
C PHE A 322 -24.68 -11.95 7.47
N ARG A 323 -25.00 -12.55 6.32
CA ARG A 323 -26.23 -13.37 6.25
C ARG A 323 -26.13 -14.83 6.69
N ASP A 324 -24.93 -15.37 6.88
CA ASP A 324 -24.73 -16.72 7.45
C ASP A 324 -23.65 -16.71 8.55
N CYS A 325 -23.86 -15.94 9.61
CA CYS A 325 -23.26 -16.20 10.93
C CYS A 325 -24.28 -16.87 11.83
#